data_AF-A0A1Y5RTM1-F1
#
_entry.id   AF-A0A1Y5RTM1-F1
#
_cell.length_a   1.000
_cell.length_b   1.000
_cell.length_c   1.000
_cell.angle_alpha   90.00
_cell.angle_beta   90.00
_cell.angle_gamma   90.00
#
_symmetry.space_group_name_H-M   'P 1'
#
loop_
_entity.id
_entity.type
_entity.pdbx_description
1 polymer ?
#
loop_
_entity_poly.entity_id
_entity_poly.type
_entity_poly.pdbx_seq_one_letter_code
_entity_poly.pdbx_strand_id
1 'polypeptide(L)'
;MTDIKTALETHVSDRDWEMMAKHAGMPAAEVKKKVLNGIANSLGADGTAELTTVSSAPVLSDLALAPRTVADDCATQDFEVSLFKIIGIKGSLKVCGTNTSNWTAELKVCLIVAGASVWCTTYHFDPHNLSVCFSPTVGVAKADLCFTVSIHSNKICLSIKGKACVWGLGWHCGKFNEQLFCIPI
;
A
#
# COMPACT_ATOMS: atom_id res chain seq x y z
N MET A 1 23.26 -21.48 -12.07
CA MET A 1 22.09 -20.57 -12.01
C MET A 1 21.72 -20.43 -10.55
N THR A 2 21.78 -19.23 -10.00
CA THR A 2 21.27 -18.97 -8.64
C THR A 2 19.76 -18.83 -8.75
N ASP A 3 19.01 -19.71 -8.07
CA ASP A 3 17.56 -19.60 -7.97
C ASP A 3 17.18 -18.32 -7.18
N ILE A 4 16.12 -17.63 -7.60
CA ILE A 4 15.59 -16.39 -6.98
C ILE A 4 15.44 -16.55 -5.47
N LYS A 5 15.01 -17.73 -5.03
CA LYS A 5 14.83 -18.02 -3.61
C LYS A 5 16.14 -17.92 -2.83
N THR A 6 17.21 -18.54 -3.32
CA THR A 6 18.54 -18.47 -2.69
C THR A 6 19.12 -17.05 -2.74
N ALA A 7 18.87 -16.32 -3.82
CA ALA A 7 19.31 -14.95 -3.96
C ALA A 7 18.61 -14.01 -2.96
N LEU A 8 17.31 -14.21 -2.73
CA LEU A 8 16.53 -13.47 -1.74
C LEU A 8 16.92 -13.79 -0.30
N GLU A 9 17.21 -15.07 0.00
CA GLU A 9 17.66 -15.50 1.32
C GLU A 9 18.98 -14.85 1.75
N THR A 10 19.83 -14.48 0.79
CA THR A 10 21.10 -13.78 1.05
C THR A 10 20.98 -12.26 1.00
N HIS A 11 20.00 -11.72 0.26
CA HIS A 11 19.80 -10.28 0.13
C HIS A 11 19.06 -9.64 1.31
N VAL A 12 18.16 -10.38 1.96
CA VAL A 12 17.30 -9.87 3.03
C VAL A 12 17.83 -10.31 4.39
N SER A 13 18.08 -9.36 5.27
CA SER A 13 18.59 -9.67 6.61
C SER A 13 17.53 -10.34 7.48
N ASP A 14 17.95 -11.13 8.47
CA ASP A 14 17.02 -11.72 9.45
C ASP A 14 16.23 -10.65 10.21
N ARG A 15 16.85 -9.49 10.48
CA ARG A 15 16.18 -8.33 11.07
C ARG A 15 15.04 -7.80 10.20
N ASP A 16 15.22 -7.76 8.87
CA ASP A 16 14.15 -7.34 7.97
C ASP A 16 12.99 -8.35 7.98
N TRP A 17 13.29 -9.65 8.04
CA TRP A 17 12.27 -10.68 8.19
C TRP A 17 11.48 -10.53 9.49
N GLU A 18 12.15 -10.22 10.60
CA GLU A 18 11.50 -9.96 11.89
C GLU A 18 10.64 -8.69 11.87
N MET A 19 11.11 -7.61 11.22
CA MET A 19 10.31 -6.39 11.07
C MET A 19 9.04 -6.66 10.24
N MET A 20 9.16 -7.40 9.14
CA MET A 20 8.01 -7.81 8.34
C MET A 20 7.06 -8.71 9.12
N ALA A 21 7.58 -9.65 9.91
CA ALA A 21 6.81 -10.51 10.80
C ALA A 21 5.96 -9.72 11.79
N LYS A 22 6.56 -8.69 12.39
CA LYS A 22 5.87 -7.79 13.33
C LYS A 22 4.72 -7.06 12.66
N HIS A 23 4.89 -6.55 11.45
CA HIS A 23 3.82 -5.87 10.71
C HIS A 23 2.76 -6.82 10.18
N ALA A 24 3.15 -8.04 9.81
CA ALA A 24 2.25 -9.04 9.25
C ALA A 24 1.44 -9.76 10.33
N GLY A 25 1.83 -9.66 11.61
CA GLY A 25 1.19 -10.36 12.71
C GLY A 25 1.36 -11.88 12.63
N MET A 26 2.44 -12.36 12.00
CA MET A 26 2.72 -13.78 11.78
C MET A 26 4.20 -14.09 12.02
N PRO A 27 4.59 -15.36 12.29
CA PRO A 27 5.99 -15.72 12.52
C PRO A 27 6.90 -15.39 11.33
N ALA A 28 8.16 -15.00 11.60
CA ALA A 28 9.12 -14.60 10.56
C ALA A 28 9.37 -15.70 9.52
N ALA A 29 9.42 -16.97 9.93
CA ALA A 29 9.55 -18.10 9.01
C ALA A 29 8.37 -18.22 8.04
N GLU A 30 7.15 -17.88 8.49
CA GLU A 30 5.95 -17.92 7.68
C GLU A 30 5.91 -16.76 6.68
N VAL A 31 6.23 -15.52 7.13
CA VAL A 31 6.42 -14.37 6.23
C VAL A 31 7.46 -14.70 5.17
N LYS A 32 8.62 -15.20 5.58
CA LYS A 32 9.73 -15.55 4.69
C LYS A 32 9.27 -16.53 3.62
N LYS A 33 8.61 -17.62 4.01
CA LYS A 33 8.07 -18.61 3.06
C LYS A 33 7.05 -17.98 2.10
N LYS A 34 6.12 -17.16 2.61
CA LYS A 34 5.06 -16.53 1.80
C LYS A 34 5.63 -15.55 0.77
N VAL A 35 6.54 -14.68 1.20
CA VAL A 35 7.19 -13.67 0.35
C VAL A 35 8.07 -14.31 -0.70
N LEU A 36 8.93 -15.27 -0.32
CA LEU A 36 9.81 -15.98 -1.25
C LEU A 36 9.00 -16.72 -2.33
N ASN A 37 7.96 -17.46 -1.94
CA ASN A 37 7.12 -18.19 -2.89
C ASN A 37 6.34 -17.24 -3.80
N GLY A 38 5.80 -16.14 -3.26
CA GLY A 38 5.08 -15.14 -4.04
C GLY A 38 5.95 -14.50 -5.12
N ILE A 39 7.18 -14.13 -4.76
CA ILE A 39 8.15 -13.55 -5.69
C ILE A 39 8.54 -14.56 -6.77
N ALA A 40 8.95 -15.78 -6.38
CA ALA A 40 9.36 -16.82 -7.33
C ALA A 40 8.26 -17.15 -8.35
N ASN A 41 7.01 -17.26 -7.88
CA ASN A 41 5.86 -17.53 -8.76
C ASN A 41 5.55 -16.37 -9.71
N SER A 42 5.86 -15.13 -9.32
CA SER A 42 5.42 -13.93 -10.06
C SER A 42 6.45 -13.42 -11.05
N LEU A 43 7.74 -13.57 -10.74
CA LEU A 43 8.86 -13.12 -11.57
C LEU A 43 9.44 -14.22 -12.48
N GLY A 44 9.04 -15.49 -12.28
CA GLY A 44 9.64 -16.63 -12.99
C GLY A 44 11.05 -16.95 -12.45
N ALA A 45 11.59 -18.13 -12.77
CA ALA A 45 12.87 -18.59 -12.22
C ALA A 45 14.10 -17.76 -12.66
N ASP A 46 13.95 -16.94 -13.69
CA ASP A 46 15.00 -16.13 -14.32
C ASP A 46 14.86 -14.62 -14.04
N GLY A 47 13.78 -14.19 -13.38
CA GLY A 47 13.56 -12.79 -12.99
C GLY A 47 13.26 -11.85 -14.16
N THR A 48 12.97 -12.37 -15.35
CA THR A 48 12.84 -11.57 -16.58
C THR A 48 11.42 -11.05 -16.83
N ALA A 49 10.44 -11.42 -16.01
CA ALA A 49 9.07 -10.98 -16.19
C ALA A 49 9.00 -9.44 -16.19
N GLU A 50 8.59 -8.87 -17.32
CA GLU A 50 8.25 -7.46 -17.39
C GLU A 50 7.17 -7.18 -16.35
N LEU A 51 7.46 -6.23 -15.46
CA LEU A 51 6.44 -5.63 -14.60
C LEU A 51 5.57 -4.76 -15.49
N THR A 52 4.69 -5.38 -16.28
CA THR A 52 3.53 -4.68 -16.80
C THR A 52 2.81 -4.12 -15.60
N THR A 53 2.88 -2.80 -15.44
CA THR A 53 1.97 -2.02 -14.59
C THR A 53 0.61 -2.66 -14.77
N VAL A 54 0.02 -3.19 -13.71
CA VAL A 54 -1.33 -3.74 -13.81
C VAL A 54 -2.21 -2.54 -14.12
N SER A 55 -2.44 -2.34 -15.42
CA SER A 55 -3.40 -1.41 -15.97
C SER A 55 -4.75 -2.02 -15.68
N SER A 56 -5.28 -1.56 -14.58
CA SER A 56 -6.69 -1.39 -14.32
C SER A 56 -6.68 -0.48 -13.10
N ALA A 57 -7.42 0.63 -13.14
CA ALA A 57 -7.76 1.41 -11.97
C ALA A 57 -7.88 0.51 -10.73
N PRO A 58 -7.52 0.98 -9.52
CA PRO A 58 -7.60 0.16 -8.30
C PRO A 58 -8.84 -0.73 -8.35
N VAL A 59 -8.65 -2.06 -8.36
CA VAL A 59 -9.79 -2.98 -8.23
C VAL A 59 -10.23 -2.83 -6.80
N LEU A 60 -11.12 -1.87 -6.60
CA LEU A 60 -11.72 -1.52 -5.34
C LEU A 60 -12.70 -2.65 -5.01
N SER A 61 -12.18 -3.75 -4.46
CA SER A 61 -12.99 -4.86 -3.97
C SER A 61 -13.80 -4.36 -2.78
N ASP A 62 -15.13 -4.44 -2.87
CA ASP A 62 -16.08 -4.19 -1.78
C ASP A 62 -15.83 -2.89 -0.99
N LEU A 63 -15.89 -1.73 -1.67
CA LEU A 63 -15.97 -0.45 -0.99
C LEU A 63 -17.33 -0.29 -0.30
N ALA A 64 -17.43 -0.77 0.93
CA ALA A 64 -18.47 -0.33 1.83
C ALA A 64 -17.99 0.96 2.51
N LEU A 65 -18.59 2.10 2.16
CA LEU A 65 -18.53 3.25 3.06
C LEU A 65 -19.24 2.85 4.35
N ALA A 66 -18.50 2.84 5.46
CA ALA A 66 -19.14 2.73 6.76
C ALA A 66 -20.09 3.93 6.91
N PRO A 67 -21.39 3.71 7.22
CA PRO A 67 -22.36 4.79 7.30
C PRO A 67 -21.96 5.79 8.38
N ARG A 68 -22.22 7.07 8.14
CA ARG A 68 -22.03 8.09 9.17
C ARG A 68 -22.89 7.76 10.38
N THR A 69 -22.25 7.62 11.53
CA THR A 69 -22.96 7.60 12.80
C THR A 69 -23.31 9.04 13.16
N VAL A 70 -24.59 9.28 13.46
CA VAL A 70 -25.15 10.61 13.80
C VAL A 70 -24.42 11.26 14.98
N ALA A 71 -23.74 10.47 15.82
CA ALA A 71 -22.96 10.96 16.95
C ALA A 71 -21.55 11.48 16.57
N ASP A 72 -20.95 11.02 15.46
CA ASP A 72 -19.53 11.26 15.18
C ASP A 72 -19.26 12.10 13.92
N ASP A 73 -20.25 12.34 13.04
CA ASP A 73 -20.08 13.04 11.75
C ASP A 73 -18.88 12.55 10.92
N CYS A 74 -18.52 11.27 11.06
CA CYS A 74 -17.39 10.65 10.37
C CYS A 74 -17.85 9.58 9.38
N ALA A 75 -17.16 9.49 8.24
CA ALA A 75 -17.26 8.42 7.26
C ALA A 75 -15.91 7.75 7.06
N THR A 76 -15.89 6.42 6.95
CA THR A 76 -14.67 5.65 6.72
C THR A 76 -14.80 4.85 5.43
N GLN A 77 -13.76 4.88 4.61
CA GLN A 77 -13.63 4.05 3.42
C GLN A 77 -12.34 3.24 3.49
N ASP A 78 -12.46 1.92 3.48
CA ASP A 78 -11.34 1.00 3.32
C ASP A 78 -10.95 0.89 1.84
N PHE A 79 -9.70 0.58 1.55
CA PHE A 79 -9.21 0.37 0.19
C PHE A 79 -8.11 -0.69 0.14
N GLU A 80 -8.03 -1.39 -0.98
CA GLU A 80 -6.93 -2.27 -1.35
C GLU A 80 -6.58 -2.02 -2.81
N VAL A 81 -5.30 -1.87 -3.11
CA VAL A 81 -4.79 -1.58 -4.45
C VAL A 81 -3.63 -2.51 -4.74
N SER A 82 -3.72 -3.27 -5.82
CA SER A 82 -2.56 -3.97 -6.37
C SER A 82 -1.75 -2.99 -7.21
N LEU A 83 -0.51 -2.70 -6.82
CA LEU A 83 0.40 -1.84 -7.60
C LEU A 83 1.07 -2.64 -8.72
N PHE A 84 1.38 -3.92 -8.46
CA PHE A 84 1.75 -4.94 -9.43
C PHE A 84 1.69 -6.32 -8.77
N LYS A 85 1.58 -7.41 -9.55
CA LYS A 85 1.40 -8.84 -9.12
C LYS A 85 1.52 -9.14 -7.60
N ILE A 86 2.67 -8.86 -6.99
CA ILE A 86 2.97 -9.16 -5.59
C ILE A 86 3.05 -7.94 -4.66
N ILE A 87 3.14 -6.71 -5.15
CA ILE A 87 3.10 -5.52 -4.32
C ILE A 87 1.73 -4.87 -4.39
N GLY A 88 1.14 -4.66 -3.23
CA GLY A 88 -0.08 -3.88 -3.08
C GLY A 88 0.03 -2.90 -1.93
N ILE A 89 -1.01 -2.11 -1.77
CA ILE A 89 -1.26 -1.29 -0.59
C ILE A 89 -2.67 -1.58 -0.11
N LYS A 90 -2.88 -1.55 1.20
CA LYS A 90 -4.22 -1.56 1.78
C LYS A 90 -4.31 -0.54 2.88
N GLY A 91 -5.51 -0.07 3.19
CA GLY A 91 -5.66 0.98 4.16
C GLY A 91 -7.09 1.41 4.35
N SER A 92 -7.24 2.52 5.07
CA SER A 92 -8.52 3.18 5.27
C SER A 92 -8.35 4.68 5.39
N LEU A 93 -9.35 5.42 4.94
CA LEU A 93 -9.46 6.85 5.16
C LEU A 93 -10.71 7.12 5.99
N LYS A 94 -10.53 7.62 7.21
CA LYS A 94 -11.61 8.12 8.06
C LYS A 94 -11.65 9.64 7.92
N VAL A 95 -12.76 10.18 7.43
CA VAL A 95 -13.00 11.62 7.30
C VAL A 95 -14.05 12.02 8.32
N CYS A 96 -13.80 13.08 9.08
CA CYS A 96 -14.76 13.66 10.03
C CYS A 96 -15.00 15.11 9.67
N GLY A 97 -16.27 15.55 9.71
CA GLY A 97 -16.67 16.92 9.42
C GLY A 97 -17.91 17.01 8.53
N THR A 98 -18.51 18.20 8.51
CA THR A 98 -19.78 18.48 7.83
C THR A 98 -19.66 19.54 6.72
N ASN A 99 -18.46 20.12 6.53
CA ASN A 99 -18.21 21.12 5.51
C ASN A 99 -16.73 21.16 5.10
N THR A 100 -16.46 21.83 3.97
CA THR A 100 -15.13 21.91 3.35
C THR A 100 -14.10 22.71 4.14
N SER A 101 -14.52 23.50 5.12
CA SER A 101 -13.67 24.37 5.94
C SER A 101 -13.28 23.77 7.29
N ASN A 102 -14.00 22.76 7.77
CA ASN A 102 -13.78 22.14 9.06
C ASN A 102 -13.92 20.62 8.94
N TRP A 103 -12.83 19.99 8.53
CA TRP A 103 -12.73 18.54 8.42
C TRP A 103 -11.35 18.07 8.87
N THR A 104 -11.29 16.81 9.28
CA THR A 104 -10.04 16.08 9.51
C THR A 104 -10.12 14.75 8.77
N ALA A 105 -8.98 14.25 8.30
CA ALA A 105 -8.94 12.91 7.73
C ALA A 105 -7.76 12.10 8.27
N GLU A 106 -8.04 10.93 8.80
CA GLU A 106 -7.03 9.96 9.23
C GLU A 106 -6.86 8.91 8.12
N LEU A 107 -5.66 8.86 7.55
CA LEU A 107 -5.25 7.82 6.60
C LEU A 107 -4.42 6.77 7.33
N LYS A 108 -4.88 5.53 7.29
CA LYS A 108 -4.11 4.34 7.62
C LYS A 108 -3.69 3.65 6.34
N VAL A 109 -2.43 3.29 6.21
CA VAL A 109 -1.91 2.60 5.03
C VAL A 109 -0.90 1.54 5.43
N CYS A 110 -0.95 0.40 4.76
CA CYS A 110 0.01 -0.68 4.85
C CYS A 110 0.52 -1.06 3.45
N LEU A 111 1.83 -1.28 3.33
CA LEU A 111 2.46 -1.88 2.17
C LEU A 111 2.32 -3.40 2.27
N ILE A 112 1.86 -4.03 1.19
CA ILE A 112 1.63 -5.46 1.08
C ILE A 112 2.65 -6.05 0.10
N VAL A 113 3.32 -7.13 0.51
CA VAL A 113 4.21 -7.92 -0.35
C VAL A 113 3.78 -9.37 -0.27
N ALA A 114 3.43 -9.96 -1.41
CA ALA A 114 2.90 -11.33 -1.52
C ALA A 114 1.78 -11.62 -0.52
N GLY A 115 0.89 -10.65 -0.29
CA GLY A 115 -0.23 -10.77 0.66
C GLY A 115 0.15 -10.67 2.15
N ALA A 116 1.37 -10.25 2.50
CA ALA A 116 1.78 -9.93 3.87
C ALA A 116 1.94 -8.42 4.05
N SER A 117 1.42 -7.85 5.14
CA SER A 117 1.67 -6.44 5.49
C SER A 117 3.10 -6.31 6.01
N VAL A 118 3.96 -5.60 5.28
CA VAL A 118 5.39 -5.48 5.63
C VAL A 118 5.73 -4.14 6.28
N TRP A 119 4.84 -3.16 6.17
CA TRP A 119 4.95 -1.84 6.75
C TRP A 119 3.56 -1.25 6.89
N CYS A 120 3.31 -0.49 7.96
CA CYS A 120 2.06 0.25 8.16
C CYS A 120 2.35 1.60 8.82
N THR A 121 1.58 2.62 8.47
CA THR A 121 1.60 3.94 9.12
C THR A 121 0.22 4.57 9.16
N THR A 122 0.11 5.62 9.96
CA THR A 122 -1.07 6.49 10.06
C THR A 122 -0.66 7.94 9.86
N TYR A 123 -1.48 8.72 9.18
CA TYR A 123 -1.29 10.16 8.99
C TYR A 123 -2.61 10.91 9.10
N HIS A 124 -2.53 12.15 9.59
CA HIS A 124 -3.68 13.03 9.76
C HIS A 124 -3.56 14.20 8.78
N PHE A 125 -4.51 14.26 7.85
CA PHE A 125 -4.73 15.42 7.00
C PHE A 125 -5.65 16.42 7.70
N ASP A 126 -5.43 17.69 7.36
CA ASP A 126 -6.27 18.82 7.73
C ASP A 126 -6.32 19.81 6.55
N PRO A 127 -7.15 20.86 6.59
CA PRO A 127 -7.29 21.80 5.47
C PRO A 127 -5.98 22.48 5.01
N HIS A 128 -4.94 22.51 5.84
CA HIS A 128 -3.62 23.08 5.54
C HIS A 128 -2.61 22.02 5.10
N ASN A 129 -2.83 20.76 5.47
CA ASN A 129 -1.96 19.63 5.16
C ASN A 129 -2.71 18.60 4.30
N LEU A 130 -2.67 18.80 2.99
CA LEU A 130 -3.40 17.99 2.01
C LEU A 130 -2.58 16.87 1.36
N SER A 131 -1.28 16.77 1.66
CA SER A 131 -0.42 15.77 1.03
C SER A 131 0.63 15.24 1.99
N VAL A 132 0.93 13.95 1.87
CA VAL A 132 2.02 13.28 2.59
C VAL A 132 2.72 12.28 1.69
N CYS A 133 4.02 12.12 1.85
CA CYS A 133 4.80 11.10 1.15
C CYS A 133 5.53 10.20 2.14
N PHE A 134 5.57 8.90 1.86
CA PHE A 134 6.30 7.90 2.61
C PHE A 134 7.25 7.14 1.68
N SER A 135 8.44 6.82 2.16
CA SER A 135 9.43 6.02 1.42
C SER A 135 9.83 4.74 2.17
N PRO A 136 8.90 3.83 2.49
CA PRO A 136 9.24 2.59 3.18
C PRO A 136 10.21 1.73 2.37
N THR A 137 11.24 1.22 3.05
CA THR A 137 12.19 0.23 2.53
C THR A 137 12.21 -0.93 3.51
N VAL A 138 11.75 -2.10 3.08
CA VAL A 138 11.68 -3.29 3.92
C VAL A 138 12.09 -4.52 3.13
N GLY A 139 13.27 -5.06 3.43
CA GLY A 139 13.83 -6.24 2.78
C GLY A 139 13.81 -6.17 1.26
N VAL A 140 12.91 -6.95 0.65
CA VAL A 140 12.74 -7.10 -0.80
C VAL A 140 11.95 -5.99 -1.46
N ALA A 141 11.33 -5.09 -0.69
CA ALA A 141 10.39 -4.10 -1.21
C ALA A 141 10.79 -2.68 -0.83
N LYS A 142 10.64 -1.77 -1.79
CA LYS A 142 10.79 -0.33 -1.59
C LYS A 142 9.62 0.36 -2.25
N ALA A 143 9.05 1.36 -1.63
CA ALA A 143 8.01 2.16 -2.26
C ALA A 143 8.16 3.62 -1.89
N ASP A 144 7.92 4.50 -2.86
CA ASP A 144 7.63 5.91 -2.67
C ASP A 144 6.12 6.07 -2.86
N LEU A 145 5.41 6.40 -1.80
CA LEU A 145 3.95 6.52 -1.75
C LEU A 145 3.59 7.96 -1.39
N CYS A 146 3.06 8.73 -2.33
CA CYS A 146 2.55 10.07 -2.07
C CYS A 146 1.03 10.07 -2.14
N PHE A 147 0.39 10.35 -1.00
CA PHE A 147 -1.05 10.50 -0.87
C PHE A 147 -1.41 11.97 -0.91
N THR A 148 -2.47 12.30 -1.65
CA THR A 148 -3.01 13.65 -1.73
C THR A 148 -4.52 13.62 -1.54
N VAL A 149 -5.01 14.49 -0.67
CA VAL A 149 -6.43 14.79 -0.48
C VAL A 149 -6.78 16.02 -1.33
N SER A 150 -7.88 15.93 -2.06
CA SER A 150 -8.45 17.06 -2.79
C SER A 150 -9.93 17.21 -2.46
N ILE A 151 -10.42 18.44 -2.48
CA ILE A 151 -11.82 18.76 -2.13
C ILE A 151 -12.55 19.18 -3.41
N HIS A 152 -13.60 18.46 -3.76
CA HIS A 152 -14.43 18.73 -4.95
C HIS A 152 -15.90 18.58 -4.60
N SER A 153 -16.70 19.64 -4.75
CA SER A 153 -18.17 19.59 -4.63
C SER A 153 -18.66 18.85 -3.36
N ASN A 154 -18.20 19.27 -2.18
CA ASN A 154 -18.46 18.61 -0.88
C ASN A 154 -18.05 17.14 -0.83
N LYS A 155 -16.94 16.78 -1.48
CA LYS A 155 -16.31 15.47 -1.37
C LYS A 155 -14.82 15.61 -1.14
N ILE A 156 -14.28 14.75 -0.31
CA ILE A 156 -12.85 14.55 -0.10
C ILE A 156 -12.42 13.35 -0.93
N CYS A 157 -11.57 13.61 -1.92
CA CYS A 157 -11.04 12.60 -2.83
C CYS A 157 -9.60 12.27 -2.46
N LEU A 158 -9.30 10.99 -2.28
CA LEU A 158 -7.96 10.48 -2.03
C LEU A 158 -7.32 10.03 -3.34
N SER A 159 -6.13 10.53 -3.62
CA SER A 159 -5.30 10.11 -4.74
C SER A 159 -3.96 9.60 -4.24
N ILE A 160 -3.34 8.72 -5.03
CA ILE A 160 -2.02 8.20 -4.75
C ILE A 160 -1.14 8.24 -5.99
N LYS A 161 0.11 8.64 -5.82
CA LYS A 161 1.14 8.58 -6.87
C LYS A 161 2.47 8.12 -6.31
N GLY A 162 3.31 7.56 -7.17
CA GLY A 162 4.67 7.21 -6.78
C GLY A 162 5.25 6.05 -7.55
N LYS A 163 6.11 5.29 -6.87
CA LYS A 163 6.89 4.20 -7.45
C LYS A 163 7.05 3.09 -6.43
N ALA A 164 6.81 1.85 -6.82
CA ALA A 164 7.09 0.68 -5.99
C ALA A 164 8.08 -0.23 -6.70
N CYS A 165 8.98 -0.85 -5.94
CA CYS A 165 10.02 -1.73 -6.42
C CYS A 165 10.04 -3.03 -5.60
N VAL A 166 10.28 -4.14 -6.28
CA VAL A 166 10.60 -5.42 -5.66
C VAL A 166 11.96 -5.91 -6.13
N TRP A 167 12.67 -6.61 -5.27
CA TRP A 167 13.90 -7.29 -5.61
C TRP A 167 13.64 -8.75 -5.98
N GLY A 168 14.19 -9.20 -7.11
CA GLY A 168 14.17 -10.60 -7.54
C GLY A 168 15.18 -10.86 -8.64
N LEU A 169 16.48 -10.92 -8.30
CA LEU A 169 17.65 -10.86 -9.20
C LEU A 169 17.96 -9.47 -9.79
N GLY A 170 17.36 -8.43 -9.22
CA GLY A 170 17.46 -7.05 -9.65
C GLY A 170 16.31 -6.24 -9.06
N TRP A 171 16.40 -4.91 -9.09
CA TRP A 171 15.27 -4.05 -8.72
C TRP A 171 14.33 -3.90 -9.90
N HIS A 172 13.12 -4.42 -9.76
CA HIS A 172 12.04 -4.24 -10.72
C HIS A 172 11.06 -3.24 -10.14
N CYS A 173 10.79 -2.15 -10.88
CA CYS A 173 9.96 -1.06 -10.37
C CYS A 173 8.81 -0.71 -11.31
N GLY A 174 7.65 -0.41 -10.72
CA GLY A 174 6.49 0.18 -11.39
C GLY A 174 6.16 1.57 -10.86
N LYS A 175 5.66 2.46 -11.72
CA LYS A 175 5.10 3.76 -11.33
C LYS A 175 3.58 3.67 -11.32
N PHE A 176 2.94 4.49 -10.49
CA PHE A 176 1.49 4.60 -10.40
C PHE A 176 1.06 6.04 -10.14
N ASN A 177 -0.12 6.41 -10.60
CA ASN A 177 -0.75 7.70 -10.36
C ASN A 177 -2.26 7.55 -10.56
N GLU A 178 -3.00 7.37 -9.48
CA GLU A 178 -4.42 6.99 -9.50
C GLU A 178 -5.23 7.79 -8.49
N GLN A 179 -6.46 8.13 -8.85
CA GLN A 179 -7.46 8.56 -7.88
C GLN A 179 -8.14 7.31 -7.30
N LEU A 180 -8.12 7.15 -5.99
CA LEU A 180 -8.64 5.96 -5.33
C LEU A 180 -10.16 6.02 -5.18
N PHE A 181 -10.67 7.01 -4.45
CA PHE A 181 -12.10 7.18 -4.18
C PHE A 181 -12.40 8.58 -3.65
N CYS A 182 -13.68 8.91 -3.49
CA CYS A 182 -14.13 10.14 -2.85
C CYS A 182 -15.17 9.84 -1.75
N ILE A 183 -15.02 10.49 -0.60
CA ILE A 183 -15.94 10.43 0.53
C ILE A 183 -16.72 11.76 0.59
N PRO A 184 -18.06 11.74 0.66
CA PRO A 184 -18.83 12.97 0.87
C PRO A 184 -18.52 13.58 2.23
N ILE A 185 -18.42 14.91 2.29
CA ILE A 185 -18.26 15.72 3.52
C ILE A 185 -19.47 16.62 3.77
#